data_AF-A0A957YL33-F1
#
_entry.id   AF-A0A957YL33-F1
#
_cell.length_a   1.000
_cell.length_b   1.000
_cell.length_c   1.000
_cell.angle_alpha   90.00
_cell.angle_beta   90.00
_cell.angle_gamma   90.00
#
_symmetry.space_group_name_H-M   'P 1'
#
loop_
_entity.id
_entity.type
_entity.pdbx_description
1 polymer ?
#
loop_
_entity_poly.entity_id
_entity_poly.type
_entity_poly.pdbx_seq_one_letter_code
_entity_poly.pdbx_strand_id
1 'polypeptide(L)'
;KRHVKEEFDRRKAAGTEVEDEPDVELTWRDELLQTLLKMPPDAFERLIPRLLRESGFTQVQVTGQSGDGGIDGKGIMRLGGLLSFHVIFQCKR
;
A
#
# COMPACT_ATOMS: atom_id res chain seq x y z
N LYS A 1 -2.13 52.82 -11.78
CA LYS A 1 -1.17 51.90 -11.11
C LYS A 1 -1.33 51.89 -9.57
N ARG A 2 -2.56 51.84 -9.03
CA ARG A 2 -2.82 51.65 -7.58
C ARG A 2 -3.88 50.57 -7.32
N HIS A 3 -4.89 50.43 -8.19
CA HIS A 3 -5.92 49.40 -8.06
C HIS A 3 -5.43 47.94 -8.15
N VAL A 4 -4.38 47.66 -8.92
CA VAL A 4 -3.89 46.27 -9.09
C VAL A 4 -3.26 45.72 -7.80
N LYS A 5 -2.72 46.59 -6.94
CA LYS A 5 -2.08 46.17 -5.68
C LYS A 5 -3.12 45.81 -4.62
N GLU A 6 -4.22 46.56 -4.55
CA GLU A 6 -5.33 46.28 -3.64
C GLU A 6 -6.10 45.01 -4.00
N GLU A 7 -6.16 44.61 -5.27
CA GLU A 7 -6.75 43.33 -5.69
C GLU A 7 -5.84 42.13 -5.34
N PHE A 8 -4.53 42.32 -5.43
CA PHE A 8 -3.53 41.30 -5.09
C PHE A 8 -3.53 41.00 -3.58
N ASP A 9 -3.61 42.04 -2.76
CA ASP A 9 -3.66 41.91 -1.30
C ASP A 9 -5.00 41.30 -0.83
N ARG A 10 -6.11 41.57 -1.53
CA ARG A 10 -7.42 40.96 -1.24
C ARG A 10 -7.49 39.47 -1.58
N ARG A 11 -6.87 39.05 -2.68
CA ARG A 11 -6.76 37.62 -3.05
C ARG A 11 -5.85 36.85 -2.10
N LYS A 12 -4.84 37.50 -1.52
CA LYS A 12 -3.98 36.89 -0.49
C LYS A 12 -4.70 36.74 0.86
N ALA A 13 -5.63 37.64 1.17
CA ALA A 13 -6.45 37.59 2.38
C ALA A 13 -7.70 36.70 2.25
N ALA A 14 -8.20 36.48 1.04
CA ALA A 14 -9.24 35.51 0.72
C ALA A 14 -8.65 34.17 0.26
N GLY A 15 -7.51 33.77 0.83
CA GLY A 15 -7.19 32.36 0.91
C GLY A 15 -8.34 31.74 1.67
N THR A 16 -9.21 31.03 0.94
CA THR A 16 -10.10 30.05 1.54
C THR A 16 -9.28 29.33 2.58
N GLU A 17 -9.64 29.49 3.86
CA GLU A 17 -9.31 28.52 4.89
C GLU A 17 -9.94 27.22 4.39
N VAL A 18 -9.21 26.54 3.51
CA VAL A 18 -9.27 25.09 3.48
C VAL A 18 -8.72 24.79 4.86
N GLU A 19 -9.62 24.55 5.82
CA GLU A 19 -9.26 23.84 7.02
C GLU A 19 -8.39 22.69 6.52
N ASP A 20 -7.09 22.77 6.79
CA ASP A 20 -6.18 21.69 6.54
C ASP A 20 -6.82 20.51 7.27
N GLU A 21 -7.47 19.60 6.54
CA GLU A 21 -7.72 18.26 7.05
C GLU A 21 -6.34 17.82 7.50
N PRO A 22 -6.10 17.72 8.83
CA PRO A 22 -4.76 17.48 9.31
C PRO A 22 -4.37 16.14 8.72
N ASP A 23 -3.23 16.08 8.04
CA ASP A 23 -2.24 15.00 7.84
C ASP A 23 -2.58 13.52 8.21
N VAL A 24 -3.85 13.14 8.28
CA VAL A 24 -4.38 11.87 8.76
C VAL A 24 -4.10 10.78 7.74
N GLU A 25 -3.96 11.17 6.47
CA GLU A 25 -3.52 10.27 5.41
C GLU A 25 -2.10 9.74 5.62
N LEU A 26 -1.19 10.50 6.23
CA LEU A 26 0.16 10.00 6.53
C LEU A 26 0.19 9.15 7.80
N THR A 27 -0.62 9.48 8.82
CA THR A 27 -0.58 8.79 10.12
C THR A 27 -0.98 7.32 10.05
N TRP A 28 -2.09 6.97 9.36
CA TRP A 28 -2.53 5.56 9.34
C TRP A 28 -1.57 4.65 8.55
N ARG A 29 -0.93 5.19 7.50
CA ARG A 29 0.06 4.46 6.71
C ARG A 29 1.29 4.15 7.55
N ASP A 30 1.74 5.14 8.32
CA ASP A 30 2.85 4.98 9.25
C ASP A 30 2.52 4.02 10.39
N GLU A 31 1.31 4.10 10.96
CA GLU A 31 0.86 3.16 12.00
C GLU A 31 0.79 1.71 11.49
N LEU A 32 0.27 1.51 10.27
CA LEU A 32 0.22 0.20 9.63
C LEU A 32 1.64 -0.31 9.37
N LEU A 33 2.51 0.53 8.81
CA LEU A 33 3.91 0.18 8.56
C LEU A 33 4.61 -0.24 9.86
N GLN A 34 4.44 0.53 10.94
CA GLN A 34 5.00 0.18 12.25
C GLN A 34 4.44 -1.14 12.79
N THR A 35 3.15 -1.40 12.57
CA THR A 35 2.53 -2.66 12.97
C THR A 35 3.11 -3.84 12.19
N LEU A 36 3.27 -3.70 10.86
CA LEU A 36 3.90 -4.71 10.02
C LEU A 36 5.37 -4.93 10.42
N LEU A 37 6.13 -3.87 10.69
CA LEU A 37 7.54 -3.95 11.10
C LEU A 37 7.72 -4.64 12.46
N LYS A 38 6.78 -4.44 13.40
CA LYS A 38 6.80 -5.10 14.72
C LYS A 38 6.35 -6.56 14.67
N MET A 39 5.67 -6.98 13.60
CA MET A 39 5.17 -8.34 13.44
C MET A 39 6.34 -9.35 13.32
N PRO A 40 6.26 -10.52 13.97
CA PRO A 40 7.22 -11.60 13.76
C PRO A 40 7.31 -12.02 12.27
N PRO A 41 8.49 -12.37 11.74
CA PRO A 41 8.66 -12.73 10.33
C PRO A 41 7.71 -13.85 9.86
N ASP A 42 7.55 -14.89 10.68
CA ASP A 42 6.66 -16.01 10.40
C ASP A 42 5.18 -15.60 10.36
N ALA A 43 4.78 -14.59 11.14
CA ALA A 43 3.43 -14.04 11.12
C ALA A 43 3.18 -13.22 9.85
N PHE A 44 4.18 -12.48 9.37
CA PHE A 44 4.10 -11.75 8.10
C PHE A 44 3.98 -12.71 6.91
N GLU A 45 4.76 -13.79 6.89
CA GLU A 45 4.66 -14.86 5.89
C GLU A 45 3.27 -15.53 5.88
N ARG A 46 2.60 -15.64 7.03
CA ARG A 46 1.20 -16.12 7.10
C ARG A 46 0.18 -15.08 6.65
N LEU A 47 0.49 -13.78 6.75
CA LEU A 47 -0.39 -12.69 6.33
C LEU A 47 -0.45 -12.56 4.80
N ILE A 48 0.70 -12.61 4.12
CA ILE A 48 0.78 -12.41 2.67
C ILE A 48 -0.14 -13.33 1.85
N PRO A 49 -0.23 -14.64 2.12
CA PRO A 49 -1.15 -15.52 1.39
C PRO A 49 -2.61 -15.15 1.56
N ARG A 50 -3.00 -14.63 2.73
CA ARG A 50 -4.36 -14.16 2.97
C ARG A 50 -4.62 -12.91 2.14
N LEU A 51 -3.69 -11.94 2.18
CA LEU A 51 -3.78 -10.71 1.39
C LEU A 51 -3.86 -11.00 -0.12
N LEU A 52 -3.03 -11.91 -0.62
CA LEU A 52 -3.03 -12.29 -2.03
C LEU A 52 -4.35 -12.93 -2.46
N ARG A 53 -4.94 -13.79 -1.62
CA ARG A 53 -6.26 -14.40 -1.89
C ARG A 53 -7.34 -13.33 -1.97
N GLU A 54 -7.38 -12.42 -1.01
CA GLU A 54 -8.32 -11.28 -1.03
C GLU A 54 -8.09 -10.35 -2.23
N SER A 55 -6.85 -10.29 -2.74
CA SER A 55 -6.50 -9.51 -3.94
C SER A 55 -6.84 -10.22 -5.26
N GLY A 56 -7.45 -11.42 -5.21
CA GLY A 56 -7.88 -12.16 -6.40
C GLY A 56 -6.91 -13.25 -6.87
N PHE A 57 -5.87 -13.57 -6.11
CA PHE A 57 -5.03 -14.74 -6.41
C PHE A 57 -5.75 -16.03 -6.01
N THR A 58 -5.56 -17.05 -6.83
CA THR A 58 -6.04 -18.42 -6.59
C THR A 58 -4.88 -19.37 -6.40
N GLN A 59 -5.14 -20.53 -5.78
CA GLN A 59 -4.14 -21.58 -5.54
C GLN A 59 -2.85 -21.08 -4.85
N VAL A 60 -2.98 -20.10 -3.95
CA VAL A 60 -1.85 -19.53 -3.22
C VAL A 60 -1.29 -20.55 -2.22
N GLN A 61 -0.03 -20.94 -2.41
CA GLN A 61 0.75 -21.81 -1.54
C GLN A 61 2.00 -21.07 -1.03
N VAL A 62 2.28 -21.23 0.27
CA VAL A 62 3.54 -20.79 0.89
C VAL A 62 4.56 -21.89 0.77
N THR A 63 5.79 -21.53 0.38
CA THR A 63 6.93 -22.45 0.37
C THR A 63 7.77 -22.20 1.61
N GLY A 64 7.77 -23.14 2.55
CA GLY A 64 8.59 -23.07 3.76
C GLY A 64 9.97 -23.72 3.60
N GLN A 65 10.49 -23.83 2.37
CA GLN A 65 11.74 -24.54 2.12
C GLN A 65 12.92 -23.58 2.23
N SER A 66 13.66 -23.71 3.33
CA SER A 66 14.98 -23.07 3.46
C SER A 66 15.91 -23.56 2.35
N GLY A 67 16.45 -22.64 1.54
CA GLY A 67 17.45 -22.94 0.50
C GLY A 67 16.99 -22.71 -0.95
N ASP A 68 15.80 -22.16 -1.18
CA ASP A 68 15.23 -21.93 -2.51
C ASP A 68 15.60 -20.58 -3.17
N GLY A 69 16.53 -19.84 -2.57
CA GLY A 69 16.93 -18.52 -3.06
C GLY A 69 15.99 -17.38 -2.65
N GLY A 70 15.05 -17.63 -1.73
CA GLY A 70 14.18 -16.61 -1.17
C GLY A 70 12.79 -16.57 -1.82
N ILE A 71 12.27 -17.72 -2.22
CA ILE A 71 10.90 -17.82 -2.73
C ILE A 71 9.98 -18.11 -1.54
N ASP A 72 9.04 -17.20 -1.26
CA ASP A 72 8.12 -17.37 -0.13
C ASP A 72 6.79 -18.02 -0.55
N GLY A 73 6.50 -18.07 -1.85
CA GLY A 73 5.39 -18.86 -2.35
C GLY A 73 5.05 -18.68 -3.82
N LYS A 74 3.93 -19.28 -4.20
CA LYS A 74 3.39 -19.27 -5.57
C LYS A 74 1.88 -19.14 -5.57
N GLY A 75 1.33 -18.57 -6.64
CA GLY A 75 -0.12 -18.44 -6.85
C GLY A 75 -0.47 -18.16 -8.30
N ILE A 76 -1.77 -18.12 -8.60
CA ILE A 76 -2.29 -17.81 -9.93
C ILE A 76 -3.16 -16.55 -9.88
N MET A 77 -2.74 -15.50 -10.58
CA MET A 77 -3.55 -14.30 -10.79
C MET A 77 -4.41 -14.49 -12.03
N ARG A 78 -5.72 -14.25 -11.92
CA ARG A 78 -6.64 -14.26 -13.07
C ARG A 78 -7.11 -12.85 -13.41
N LEU A 79 -6.92 -12.44 -14.66
CA LEU A 79 -7.40 -11.14 -15.16
C LEU A 79 -8.53 -11.35 -16.16
N GLY A 80 -9.68 -10.71 -15.89
CA GLY A 80 -10.84 -10.71 -16.79
C GLY A 80 -11.43 -12.09 -17.11
N GLY A 81 -11.16 -13.12 -16.29
CA GLY A 81 -11.64 -14.49 -16.50
C GLY A 81 -11.00 -15.25 -17.68
N LEU A 82 -10.13 -14.59 -18.45
CA LEU A 82 -9.53 -15.13 -19.68
C LEU A 82 -8.02 -15.37 -19.52
N LEU A 83 -7.32 -14.47 -18.84
CA LEU A 83 -5.87 -14.53 -18.67
C LEU A 83 -5.52 -15.10 -17.29
N SER A 84 -4.53 -15.99 -17.25
CA SER A 84 -4.00 -16.57 -16.01
C SER A 84 -2.48 -16.46 -15.99
N PHE A 85 -1.94 -15.91 -14.91
CA PHE A 85 -0.51 -15.76 -14.70
C PHE A 85 -0.07 -16.61 -13.51
N HIS A 86 0.89 -17.49 -13.74
CA HIS A 86 1.60 -18.16 -12.65
C HIS A 86 2.61 -17.17 -12.06
N VAL A 87 2.43 -16.84 -10.80
CA VAL A 87 3.25 -15.87 -10.09
C VAL A 87 3.99 -16.58 -8.97
N ILE A 88 5.28 -16.33 -8.90
CA ILE A 88 6.14 -16.69 -7.76
C ILE A 88 6.42 -15.39 -7.02
N PHE A 89 6.33 -15.41 -5.70
CA PHE A 89 6.51 -14.21 -4.89
C PHE A 89 7.52 -14.42 -3.76
N GLN A 90 8.16 -13.32 -3.41
CA GLN A 90 9.03 -13.18 -2.25
C GLN A 90 8.42 -12.11 -1.34
N CYS A 91 8.26 -12.45 -0.07
CA CYS A 91 7.79 -11.62 1.01
C CYS A 91 9.00 -10.96 1.67
N LYS A 92 9.06 -9.63 1.62
CA LYS A 92 9.97 -8.84 2.45
C LYS A 92 9.15 -7.86 3.26
N ARG A 93 9.57 -7.70 4.52
CA ARG A 93 9.05 -6.70 5.43
C ARG A 93 9.92 -5.46 5.37
#